data_AF-A0A087W0T5-F1
#
_entry.id   AF-A0A087W0T5-F1
#
_cell.length_a   1.000
_cell.length_b   1.000
_cell.length_c   1.000
_cell.angle_alpha   90.00
_cell.angle_beta   90.00
_cell.angle_gamma   90.00
#
_symmetry.space_group_name_H-M   'P 1'
#
loop_
_entity.id
_entity.type
_entity.pdbx_description
1 polymer ?
#
loop_
_entity_poly.entity_id
_entity_poly.type
_entity_poly.pdbx_seq_one_letter_code
_entity_poly.pdbx_strand_id
1 'polypeptide(L)'
;MAVPKVIEDDLYDLSRKAGVLIDRRIFTILLNLINMNCHPSVIYYMVKQPLGQFTSSAPHSSGTESSLPKLTDRRQSRASKRNPEL
;
A
#
# COMPACT_ATOMS: atom_id res chain seq x y z
N MET A 1 17.17 -11.00 -2.47
CA MET A 1 18.28 -11.24 -3.42
C MET A 1 18.74 -9.90 -3.95
N ALA A 2 20.03 -9.64 -4.06
CA ALA A 2 20.52 -8.38 -4.62
C ALA A 2 20.34 -8.38 -6.14
N VAL A 3 19.78 -7.31 -6.71
CA VAL A 3 19.70 -7.15 -8.17
C VAL A 3 21.12 -6.91 -8.69
N PRO A 4 21.56 -7.64 -9.73
CA PRO A 4 22.83 -7.35 -10.40
C PRO A 4 22.88 -5.88 -10.84
N LYS A 5 23.96 -5.15 -10.51
CA LYS A 5 24.08 -3.70 -10.77
C LYS A 5 23.75 -3.29 -12.21
N VAL A 6 24.13 -4.13 -13.18
CA VAL A 6 23.83 -3.94 -14.61
C VAL A 6 22.33 -3.86 -14.86
N ILE A 7 21.54 -4.74 -14.24
CA ILE A 7 20.08 -4.76 -14.39
C ILE A 7 19.45 -3.54 -13.72
N GLU A 8 19.99 -3.08 -12.59
CA GLU A 8 19.53 -1.86 -11.92
C GLU A 8 19.76 -0.61 -12.81
N ASP A 9 20.92 -0.53 -13.47
CA ASP A 9 21.24 0.55 -14.42
C ASP A 9 20.28 0.56 -15.61
N ASP A 10 20.04 -0.60 -16.21
CA ASP A 10 19.14 -0.74 -17.36
C ASP A 10 17.70 -0.34 -17.01
N LEU A 11 17.21 -0.76 -15.83
CA LEU A 11 15.89 -0.39 -15.35
C LEU A 11 15.80 1.11 -15.02
N TYR A 12 16.86 1.71 -14.48
CA TYR A 12 16.91 3.15 -14.26
C TYR A 12 16.82 3.92 -15.58
N ASP A 13 17.59 3.51 -16.60
CA ASP A 13 17.55 4.13 -17.91
C ASP A 13 16.20 3.97 -18.61
N LEU A 14 15.57 2.81 -18.46
CA LEU A 14 14.21 2.58 -18.93
C LEU A 14 13.22 3.56 -18.27
N SER A 15 13.33 3.77 -16.96
CA SER A 15 12.45 4.71 -16.24
C SER A 15 12.59 6.14 -16.76
N ARG A 16 13.83 6.59 -17.06
CA ARG A 16 14.09 7.91 -17.63
C ARG A 16 13.51 8.04 -19.04
N LYS A 17 13.68 7.02 -19.89
CA LYS A 17 13.10 7.00 -21.25
C LYS A 17 11.57 6.99 -21.23
N ALA A 18 10.97 6.38 -20.22
CA ALA A 18 9.51 6.41 -19.99
C ALA A 18 9.01 7.75 -19.44
N GLY A 19 9.89 8.74 -19.22
CA GLY A 19 9.53 10.06 -18.69
C GLY A 19 9.32 10.10 -17.18
N VAL A 20 9.75 9.07 -16.44
CA VAL A 20 9.67 9.05 -14.98
C VAL A 20 10.82 9.87 -14.41
N LEU A 21 10.51 11.04 -13.86
CA LEU A 21 11.46 11.90 -13.19
C LEU A 21 11.70 11.40 -11.76
N ILE A 22 12.69 10.52 -11.60
CA ILE A 22 13.07 9.94 -10.32
C ILE A 22 14.57 10.04 -10.07
N ASP A 23 14.95 10.47 -8.87
CA ASP A 23 16.34 10.48 -8.43
C ASP A 23 16.85 9.04 -8.32
N ARG A 24 18.13 8.83 -8.68
CA ARG A 24 18.79 7.53 -8.66
C ARG A 24 18.72 6.87 -7.29
N ARG A 25 18.88 7.65 -6.21
CA ARG A 25 18.80 7.13 -4.84
C ARG A 25 17.41 6.61 -4.50
N ILE A 26 16.36 7.34 -4.90
CA ILE A 26 14.97 6.94 -4.67
C ILE A 26 14.67 5.69 -5.47
N PHE A 27 15.09 5.64 -6.74
CA PHE A 27 14.93 4.47 -7.59
C PHE A 27 15.50 3.18 -6.94
N THR A 28 16.73 3.23 -6.43
CA THR A 28 17.35 2.09 -5.73
C THR A 28 16.53 1.66 -4.50
N ILE A 29 15.98 2.61 -3.73
CA ILE A 29 15.11 2.30 -2.59
C ILE A 29 13.82 1.59 -3.06
N LEU A 30 13.16 2.10 -4.09
CA LEU A 30 11.93 1.48 -4.62
C LEU A 30 12.20 0.06 -5.14
N LEU A 31 13.32 -0.14 -5.84
CA LEU A 31 13.72 -1.45 -6.34
C LEU A 31 14.00 -2.42 -5.19
N ASN A 32 14.66 -1.97 -4.13
CA ASN A 32 14.88 -2.77 -2.93
C ASN A 32 13.56 -3.18 -2.25
N LEU A 33 12.58 -2.28 -2.16
CA LEU A 33 11.26 -2.62 -1.62
C LEU A 33 10.57 -3.70 -2.45
N ILE A 34 10.63 -3.60 -3.78
CA ILE A 34 10.09 -4.61 -4.69
C ILE A 34 10.80 -5.96 -4.48
N ASN A 35 12.13 -5.96 -4.37
CA ASN A 35 12.94 -7.17 -4.13
C ASN A 35 12.67 -7.84 -2.77
N MET A 36 12.13 -7.08 -1.81
CA MET A 36 11.68 -7.57 -0.51
C MET A 36 10.22 -8.06 -0.54
N ASN A 37 9.66 -8.30 -1.73
CA ASN A 37 8.27 -8.69 -1.97
C ASN A 37 7.23 -7.64 -1.49
N CYS A 38 7.60 -6.36 -1.44
CA CYS A 38 6.62 -5.31 -1.19
C CYS A 38 5.74 -5.11 -2.44
N HIS A 39 4.42 -4.99 -2.22
CA HIS A 39 3.47 -4.83 -3.32
C HIS A 39 3.61 -3.45 -3.99
N PRO A 40 3.83 -3.36 -5.32
CA PRO A 40 4.07 -2.09 -6.01
C PRO A 40 2.99 -1.02 -5.78
N SER A 41 1.72 -1.42 -5.73
CA SER A 41 0.63 -0.48 -5.44
C SER A 41 0.75 0.16 -4.06
N VAL A 42 1.23 -0.57 -3.05
CA VAL A 42 1.43 -0.03 -1.69
C VAL A 42 2.56 0.98 -1.71
N ILE A 43 3.67 0.65 -2.36
CA ILE A 43 4.80 1.56 -2.57
C ILE A 43 4.33 2.86 -3.25
N TYR A 44 3.52 2.73 -4.31
CA TYR A 44 2.95 3.89 -5.01
C TYR A 44 2.10 4.76 -4.09
N TYR A 45 1.21 4.16 -3.29
CA TYR A 45 0.41 4.92 -2.32
C TYR A 45 1.28 5.63 -1.29
N MET A 46 2.33 4.98 -0.77
CA MET A 46 3.24 5.58 0.21
C MET A 46 3.99 6.78 -0.37
N VAL A 47 4.47 6.69 -1.61
CA VAL A 47 5.20 7.77 -2.27
C VAL A 47 4.29 8.95 -2.65
N LYS A 48 3.01 8.67 -2.95
CA LYS A 48 2.03 9.69 -3.32
C LYS A 48 1.47 10.44 -2.10
N GLN A 49 1.60 9.90 -0.89
CA GLN A 49 1.11 10.57 0.30
C GLN A 49 1.96 11.81 0.62
N PRO A 50 1.34 12.95 0.97
CA PRO A 50 2.07 14.13 1.37
C PRO A 50 2.90 13.84 2.63
N LEU A 51 4.20 14.12 2.54
CA LEU A 51 5.14 14.04 3.66
C LEU A 51 4.60 14.92 4.80
N GLY A 52 4.10 14.29 5.87
CA GLY A 52 3.52 14.99 7.03
C GLY A 52 2.20 14.41 7.54
N GLN A 53 1.52 13.52 6.79
CA GLN A 53 0.29 12.86 7.26
C GLN A 53 0.51 11.55 8.02
N PHE A 54 1.75 11.06 8.08
CA PHE A 54 2.08 9.87 8.89
C PHE A 54 2.02 10.14 10.40
N THR A 55 1.89 11.40 10.82
CA THR A 55 1.65 11.81 12.21
C THR A 55 0.17 12.15 12.44
N SER A 56 -0.73 11.26 12.08
CA SER A 56 -2.04 11.24 12.73
C SER A 56 -2.15 9.96 13.53
N SER A 57 -1.36 9.91 14.61
CA SER A 57 -1.79 9.21 15.81
C SER A 57 -3.16 9.79 16.16
N ALA A 58 -4.17 8.95 16.05
CA ALA A 58 -5.56 9.23 16.35
C ALA A 58 -5.74 10.22 17.52
N PRO A 59 -6.58 11.27 17.39
CA PRO A 59 -7.46 11.60 18.48
C PRO A 59 -8.57 10.55 18.46
N HIS A 60 -8.75 9.83 19.56
CA HIS A 60 -10.03 9.20 19.84
C HIS A 60 -11.13 10.25 19.70
N SER A 61 -11.91 10.23 18.61
CA SER A 61 -13.34 10.55 18.60
C SER A 61 -13.94 10.52 17.18
N SER A 62 -14.89 9.60 17.01
CA SER A 62 -16.12 9.72 16.22
C SER A 62 -16.06 10.25 14.78
N GLY A 63 -16.11 9.29 13.84
CA GLY A 63 -17.07 9.29 12.75
C GLY A 63 -16.79 10.19 11.54
N THR A 64 -16.07 9.67 10.54
CA THR A 64 -16.43 9.82 9.12
C THR A 64 -15.75 8.71 8.32
N GLU A 65 -16.50 8.16 7.38
CA GLU A 65 -16.32 6.85 6.78
C GLU A 65 -15.05 6.69 5.95
N SER A 66 -14.18 5.77 6.35
CA SER A 66 -13.11 5.26 5.49
C SER A 66 -13.70 4.30 4.46
N SER A 67 -13.69 4.69 3.19
CA SER A 67 -13.95 3.79 2.06
C SER A 67 -12.75 2.85 1.85
N LEU A 68 -12.55 1.92 2.79
CA LEU A 68 -11.77 0.70 2.58
C LEU A 68 -12.65 -0.31 1.84
N PRO A 69 -12.18 -0.98 0.77
CA PRO A 69 -12.95 -2.04 0.15
C PRO A 69 -13.05 -3.22 1.14
N LYS A 70 -14.25 -3.42 1.69
CA LYS A 70 -14.58 -4.59 2.52
C LYS A 70 -14.52 -5.83 1.64
N LEU A 71 -13.58 -6.71 1.92
CA LEU A 71 -13.61 -8.10 1.49
C LEU A 71 -14.85 -8.76 2.12
N THR A 72 -15.95 -8.84 1.37
CA THR A 72 -17.17 -9.52 1.80
C THR A 72 -16.94 -11.02 1.88
N ASP A 73 -16.56 -11.52 3.06
CA ASP A 73 -16.76 -12.93 3.39
C ASP A 73 -18.26 -13.15 3.61
N ARG A 74 -18.90 -13.77 2.63
CA ARG A 74 -20.34 -14.03 2.59
C ARG A 74 -20.66 -15.41 3.17
N ARG A 75 -20.06 -15.81 4.30
CA ARG A 75 -20.50 -17.00 5.06
C ARG A 75 -21.56 -16.66 6.11
N GLN A 76 -22.76 -16.46 5.56
CA GLN A 76 -24.08 -16.86 6.07
C GLN A 76 -24.24 -17.14 7.58
N SER A 77 -24.85 -16.13 8.20
CA SER A 77 -25.80 -16.18 9.30
C SER A 77 -26.67 -17.44 9.34
N ARG A 78 -26.47 -18.28 10.37
CA ARG A 78 -27.47 -19.28 10.79
C ARG A 78 -27.29 -19.66 12.27
N ALA A 79 -27.74 -18.79 13.15
CA ALA A 79 -28.15 -19.15 14.52
C ALA A 79 -29.22 -18.14 14.96
N SER A 80 -30.44 -18.36 14.49
CA SER A 80 -31.54 -18.93 15.29
C SER A 80 -32.00 -18.01 16.41
N LYS A 81 -33.04 -17.25 16.07
CA LYS A 81 -33.99 -16.63 16.99
C LYS A 81 -34.41 -17.63 18.07
N ARG A 82 -34.33 -17.24 19.33
CA ARG A 82 -35.27 -17.67 20.38
C ARG A 82 -35.40 -16.54 21.40
N ASN A 83 -36.38 -15.68 21.15
CA ASN A 83 -37.20 -15.15 22.22
C ASN A 83 -38.27 -16.23 22.51
N PRO A 84 -38.68 -16.40 23.78
CA PRO A 84 -39.96 -15.78 24.12
C PRO A 84 -39.97 -15.13 25.51
N GLU A 85 -40.81 -14.11 25.59
CA GLU A 85 -41.27 -13.37 26.77
C GLU A 85 -42.05 -14.26 27.74
N LEU A 86 -41.86 -14.03 29.05
CA LEU A 86 -42.86 -13.62 30.05
C LEU A 86 -42.23 -13.65 31.45
#